data_AF-A0A6G0GZM7-F1
#
_entry.id   AF-A0A6G0GZM7-F1
#
_cell.length_a   1.000
_cell.length_b   1.000
_cell.length_c   1.000
_cell.angle_alpha   90.00
_cell.angle_beta   90.00
_cell.angle_gamma   90.00
#
_symmetry.space_group_name_H-M   'P 1'
#
loop_
_entity.id
_entity.type
_entity.pdbx_description
1 polymer ?
#
loop_
_entity_poly.entity_id
_entity_poly.type
_entity_poly.pdbx_seq_one_letter_code
_entity_poly.pdbx_strand_id
1 'polypeptide(L)'
;MIAKYKEATSFAKITFPVQFVPQNQEQREQLESFKKYGTSLADFPVRLADTGNIPFLKDTLPDAQIQSCRAFILPQNEGNDLELILASPSASVSLKQVERTHGIEGGAQWTGEDESECLRVQLIFDGDATTPVKMNFTIKNIVGKPVDKVKDAITVCQELSQGSEFNLHSPDGEALLSIDNLPTNNLPDFAQLQEIAQLYSDLQRRSSSEILFPEFKEIRDFDIQNDIIALALLEHKNAYIFHKWDGLSFTLNPGMSIRKVSFPSCIHGVSRLNAYVGRRKVFLGYYQWYANVSGCKTISEKTGEYRLLPMDGVNGVVAKKIVTATAKVRKYESQVFFGDVIDFSHITLIPLDESDHRDGK
;
A
#
# COMPACT_ATOMS: atom_id res chain seq x y z
N MET A 1 31.13 -46.37 38.22
CA MET A 1 31.08 -45.60 36.97
C MET A 1 29.96 -44.56 37.14
N ILE A 2 30.31 -43.29 37.36
CA ILE A 2 29.35 -42.24 37.73
C ILE A 2 28.71 -41.69 36.45
N ALA A 3 27.42 -42.00 36.24
CA ALA A 3 26.66 -41.48 35.11
C ALA A 3 26.22 -40.03 35.39
N LYS A 4 26.74 -39.12 34.56
CA LYS A 4 26.23 -37.80 34.14
C LYS A 4 25.27 -37.06 35.11
N TYR A 5 25.85 -36.17 35.91
CA TYR A 5 25.16 -35.14 36.70
C TYR A 5 24.26 -34.18 35.89
N LYS A 6 24.33 -34.15 34.55
CA LYS A 6 23.50 -33.27 33.70
C LYS A 6 22.02 -33.65 33.66
N GLU A 7 21.66 -34.89 34.01
CA GLU A 7 20.27 -35.38 33.96
C GLU A 7 19.55 -35.29 35.32
N ALA A 8 20.26 -34.98 36.41
CA ALA A 8 19.66 -34.93 37.75
C ALA A 8 18.71 -33.72 37.96
N THR A 9 19.01 -32.57 37.33
CA THR A 9 18.18 -31.35 37.42
C THR A 9 16.84 -31.45 36.69
N SER A 10 16.66 -32.44 35.80
CA SER A 10 15.38 -32.73 35.15
C SER A 10 14.40 -33.52 36.03
N PHE A 11 14.87 -34.25 37.06
CA PHE A 11 14.01 -35.09 37.91
C PHE A 11 13.56 -34.39 39.20
N ALA A 12 14.29 -33.37 39.66
CA ALA A 12 13.90 -32.51 40.77
C ALA A 12 14.32 -31.07 40.48
N LYS A 13 13.34 -30.19 40.20
CA LYS A 13 13.61 -28.75 40.05
C LYS A 13 14.21 -28.24 41.36
N ILE A 14 15.47 -27.81 41.32
CA ILE A 14 16.11 -27.16 42.46
C ILE A 14 15.62 -25.72 42.48
N THR A 15 14.74 -25.39 43.42
CA THR A 15 14.24 -24.04 43.65
C THR A 15 15.00 -23.41 44.81
N PHE A 16 15.58 -22.22 44.59
CA PHE A 16 16.22 -21.43 45.62
C PHE A 16 15.90 -19.94 45.41
N PRO A 17 15.78 -19.16 46.49
CA PRO A 17 15.52 -17.73 46.38
C PRO A 17 16.76 -16.97 45.91
N VAL A 18 16.58 -16.13 44.90
CA VAL A 18 17.58 -15.16 44.42
C VAL A 18 17.11 -13.73 44.70
N GLN A 19 18.05 -12.85 45.01
CA GLN A 19 17.83 -11.42 45.18
C GLN A 19 18.61 -10.65 44.10
N PHE A 20 17.92 -9.81 43.32
CA PHE A 20 18.57 -8.93 42.34
C PHE A 20 19.31 -7.78 43.03
N VAL A 21 20.55 -7.53 42.63
CA VAL A 21 21.43 -6.54 43.25
C VAL A 21 22.00 -5.59 42.19
N PRO A 22 21.21 -4.61 41.70
CA PRO A 22 21.67 -3.67 40.69
C PRO A 22 22.88 -2.87 41.21
N GLN A 23 23.95 -2.82 40.40
CA GLN A 23 25.23 -2.19 40.75
C GLN A 23 25.34 -0.74 40.26
N ASN A 24 24.53 -0.34 39.28
CA ASN A 24 24.51 1.01 38.72
C ASN A 24 23.07 1.46 38.40
N GLN A 25 22.91 2.71 37.99
CA GLN A 25 21.61 3.32 37.70
C GLN A 25 20.91 2.66 36.51
N GLU A 26 21.64 2.36 35.43
CA GLU A 26 21.14 1.66 34.25
C GLU A 26 20.54 0.28 34.61
N GLN A 27 21.20 -0.48 35.48
CA GLN A 27 20.70 -1.76 35.97
C GLN A 27 19.45 -1.60 36.85
N ARG A 28 19.36 -0.53 37.64
CA ARG A 28 18.12 -0.25 38.41
C ARG A 28 16.96 -0.01 37.47
N GLU A 29 17.17 0.79 36.42
CA GLU A 29 16.16 1.07 35.40
C GLU A 29 15.73 -0.22 34.68
N GLN A 30 16.68 -1.05 34.23
CA GLN A 30 16.38 -2.35 33.62
C GLN A 30 15.58 -3.27 34.56
N LEU A 31 15.93 -3.32 35.85
CA LEU A 31 15.22 -4.15 36.84
C LEU A 31 13.80 -3.65 37.10
N GLU A 32 13.61 -2.33 37.18
CA GLU A 32 12.28 -1.73 37.31
C GLU A 32 11.45 -1.94 36.05
N SER A 33 12.05 -1.83 34.86
CA SER A 33 11.40 -2.19 33.60
C SER A 33 10.98 -3.66 33.56
N PHE A 34 11.83 -4.57 34.05
CA PHE A 34 11.47 -5.99 34.15
C PHE A 34 10.30 -6.21 35.12
N LYS A 35 10.35 -5.62 36.32
CA LYS A 35 9.27 -5.75 37.31
C LYS A 35 7.94 -5.20 36.80
N LYS A 36 7.98 -4.08 36.08
CA LYS A 36 6.79 -3.36 35.64
C LYS A 36 6.22 -3.90 34.32
N TYR A 37 7.08 -4.31 33.39
CA TYR A 37 6.70 -4.62 32.00
C TYR A 37 7.13 -6.02 31.53
N GLY A 38 7.81 -6.81 32.35
CA GLY A 38 8.25 -8.17 31.99
C GLY A 38 9.40 -8.23 30.97
N THR A 39 10.15 -7.14 30.78
CA THR A 39 11.28 -7.08 29.83
C THR A 39 12.43 -8.01 30.22
N SER A 40 13.07 -8.70 29.26
CA SER A 40 14.19 -9.62 29.55
C SER A 40 15.35 -8.98 30.34
N LEU A 41 16.01 -9.76 31.20
CA LEU A 41 17.23 -9.34 31.92
C LEU A 41 18.41 -10.23 31.52
N ALA A 42 19.36 -9.66 30.79
CA ALA A 42 20.60 -10.35 30.43
C ALA A 42 21.72 -10.01 31.43
N ASP A 43 22.43 -11.05 31.88
CA ASP A 43 23.65 -10.92 32.71
C ASP A 43 23.48 -10.04 33.97
N PHE A 44 22.39 -10.24 34.70
CA PHE A 44 22.03 -9.37 35.81
C PHE A 44 22.63 -9.84 37.14
N PRO A 45 23.26 -8.98 37.95
CA PRO A 45 23.82 -9.37 39.25
C PRO A 45 22.75 -9.83 40.25
N VAL A 46 22.95 -11.01 40.82
CA VAL A 46 22.07 -11.60 41.84
C VAL A 46 22.86 -12.16 43.02
N ARG A 47 22.22 -12.21 44.19
CA ARG A 47 22.69 -12.89 45.39
C ARG A 47 21.77 -14.05 45.74
N LEU A 48 22.34 -15.16 46.16
CA LEU A 48 21.58 -16.31 46.69
C LEU A 48 21.20 -16.00 48.14
N ALA A 49 19.90 -15.98 48.44
CA ALA A 49 19.42 -15.62 49.78
C ALA A 49 19.46 -16.80 50.77
N ASP A 50 19.38 -18.04 50.27
CA ASP A 50 19.51 -19.26 51.07
C ASP A 50 20.21 -20.36 50.26
N THR A 51 21.46 -20.63 50.59
CA THR A 51 22.27 -21.70 49.97
C THR A 51 22.15 -23.04 50.68
N GLY A 52 21.40 -23.11 51.80
CA GLY A 52 21.21 -24.32 52.59
C GLY A 52 20.60 -25.48 51.80
N ASN A 53 19.82 -25.16 50.77
CA ASN A 53 19.11 -26.12 49.91
C ASN A 53 19.87 -26.47 48.61
N ILE A 54 21.10 -26.00 48.42
CA ILE A 54 21.89 -26.29 47.21
C ILE A 54 23.11 -27.13 47.61
N PRO A 55 22.96 -28.48 47.71
CA PRO A 55 23.92 -29.35 48.39
C PRO A 55 25.33 -29.37 47.78
N PHE A 56 25.52 -28.91 46.55
CA PHE A 56 26.82 -28.88 45.87
C PHE A 56 27.53 -27.51 45.91
N LEU A 57 26.88 -26.44 46.39
CA LEU A 57 27.53 -25.11 46.45
C LEU A 57 28.33 -24.89 47.74
N LYS A 58 27.90 -25.50 48.85
CA LYS A 58 28.52 -25.32 50.17
C LYS A 58 29.95 -25.83 50.27
N ASP A 59 30.25 -26.95 49.61
CA ASP A 59 31.54 -27.62 49.75
C ASP A 59 32.55 -27.26 48.65
N THR A 60 32.12 -26.52 47.63
CA THR A 60 32.88 -26.38 46.37
C THR A 60 33.27 -24.94 46.03
N LEU A 61 32.64 -23.92 46.63
CA LEU A 61 32.93 -22.51 46.33
C LEU A 61 33.13 -21.69 47.61
N PRO A 62 34.16 -20.82 47.70
CA PRO A 62 34.27 -19.85 48.78
C PRO A 62 33.05 -18.92 48.84
N ASP A 63 32.67 -18.46 50.05
CA ASP A 63 31.53 -17.56 50.27
C ASP A 63 31.52 -16.32 49.34
N ALA A 64 32.70 -15.83 48.95
CA ALA A 64 32.84 -14.70 48.03
C ALA A 64 32.33 -14.99 46.60
N GLN A 65 32.46 -16.22 46.11
CA GLN A 65 31.98 -16.62 44.78
C GLN A 65 30.48 -16.95 44.76
N ILE A 66 29.94 -17.36 45.91
CA ILE A 66 28.49 -17.53 46.14
C ILE A 66 27.75 -16.18 46.08
N GLN A 67 28.44 -15.07 46.37
CA GLN A 67 27.87 -13.72 46.31
C GLN A 67 27.99 -13.04 44.93
N SER A 68 28.75 -13.61 43.99
CA SER A 68 28.98 -13.06 42.64
C SER A 68 28.24 -13.85 41.56
N CYS A 69 26.94 -14.08 41.75
CA CYS A 69 26.13 -14.78 40.77
C CYS A 69 25.56 -13.79 39.74
N ARG A 70 25.41 -14.26 38.50
CA ARG A 70 24.71 -13.56 37.43
C ARG A 70 23.50 -14.39 37.02
N ALA A 71 22.33 -13.76 36.98
CA ALA A 71 21.11 -14.35 36.46
C ALA A 71 20.90 -13.89 35.02
N PHE A 72 20.60 -14.85 34.16
CA PHE A 72 20.08 -14.58 32.84
C PHE A 72 18.61 -14.95 32.88
N ILE A 73 17.75 -13.94 32.90
CA ILE A 73 16.36 -14.14 32.49
C ILE A 73 16.38 -13.98 30.98
N LEU A 74 16.84 -15.05 30.34
CA LEU A 74 16.74 -15.18 28.90
C LEU A 74 15.24 -15.10 28.56
N PRO A 75 14.89 -14.47 27.42
CA PRO A 75 13.53 -14.62 26.90
C PRO A 75 13.21 -16.11 26.93
N GLN A 76 12.05 -16.50 27.46
CA GLN A 76 11.57 -17.86 27.18
C GLN A 76 11.71 -18.06 25.67
N ASN A 77 12.33 -19.18 25.29
CA ASN A 77 12.48 -19.58 23.89
C ASN A 77 11.18 -19.26 23.15
N GLU A 78 11.31 -18.53 22.04
CA GLU A 78 10.25 -18.40 21.04
C GLU A 78 8.88 -18.09 21.65
N GLY A 79 8.76 -16.99 22.40
CA GLY A 79 7.44 -16.39 22.55
C GLY A 79 6.90 -16.18 21.14
N ASN A 80 5.87 -16.96 20.76
CA ASN A 80 5.27 -16.94 19.43
C ASN A 80 5.14 -15.50 18.97
N ASP A 81 5.55 -15.20 17.73
CA ASP A 81 5.32 -13.90 17.11
C ASP A 81 3.88 -13.49 17.45
N LEU A 82 3.73 -12.44 18.27
CA LEU A 82 2.40 -12.01 18.71
C LEU A 82 1.74 -11.37 17.50
N GLU A 83 0.90 -12.15 16.83
CA GLU A 83 0.05 -11.66 15.76
C GLU A 83 -1.13 -10.94 16.40
N LEU A 84 -1.35 -9.70 15.98
CA LEU A 84 -2.46 -8.88 16.44
C LEU A 84 -3.34 -8.54 15.24
N ILE A 85 -4.64 -8.59 15.43
CA ILE A 85 -5.61 -8.19 14.41
C ILE A 85 -6.15 -6.83 14.81
N LEU A 86 -5.92 -5.84 13.95
CA LEU A 86 -6.53 -4.53 14.04
C LEU A 86 -7.80 -4.53 13.20
N ALA A 87 -8.96 -4.35 13.82
CA ALA A 87 -10.26 -4.41 13.15
C ALA A 87 -11.10 -3.16 13.39
N SER A 88 -11.78 -2.71 12.34
CA SER A 88 -12.85 -1.72 12.33
C SER A 88 -14.16 -2.37 11.84
N PRO A 89 -15.28 -1.63 11.80
CA PRO A 89 -16.51 -2.13 11.21
C PRO A 89 -16.41 -2.53 9.73
N SER A 90 -15.45 -1.96 8.97
CA SER A 90 -15.34 -2.10 7.51
C SER A 90 -14.04 -2.73 7.03
N ALA A 91 -13.01 -2.83 7.87
CA ALA A 91 -11.70 -3.34 7.50
C ALA A 91 -11.04 -4.12 8.66
N SER A 92 -10.17 -5.07 8.31
CA SER A 92 -9.33 -5.76 9.29
C SER A 92 -7.96 -6.04 8.71
N VAL A 93 -6.91 -5.92 9.51
CA VAL A 93 -5.54 -6.25 9.12
C VAL A 93 -4.84 -7.06 10.20
N SER A 94 -4.22 -8.16 9.79
CA SER A 94 -3.33 -8.93 10.66
C SER A 94 -1.94 -8.30 10.65
N LEU A 95 -1.41 -8.06 11.84
CA LEU A 95 -0.14 -7.43 12.10
C LEU A 95 0.77 -8.44 12.79
N LYS A 96 1.92 -8.72 12.17
CA LYS A 96 2.96 -9.57 12.75
C LYS A 96 3.97 -8.70 13.46
N GLN A 97 4.35 -9.10 14.66
CA GLN A 97 5.39 -8.43 15.42
C GLN A 97 6.71 -8.43 14.64
N VAL A 98 7.28 -7.24 14.41
CA VAL A 98 8.57 -7.09 13.69
C VAL A 98 9.71 -6.66 14.61
N GLU A 99 9.37 -6.07 15.76
CA GLU A 99 10.33 -5.70 16.80
C GLU A 99 9.86 -6.24 18.14
N ARG A 100 10.80 -6.67 18.98
CA ARG A 100 10.48 -7.10 20.34
C ARG A 100 9.88 -5.95 21.12
N THR A 101 8.85 -6.27 21.89
CA THR A 101 8.26 -5.36 22.86
C THR A 101 9.32 -4.97 23.87
N HIS A 102 9.51 -3.67 24.08
CA HIS A 102 10.46 -3.15 25.06
C HIS A 102 9.84 -2.00 25.85
N GLY A 103 10.35 -1.79 27.07
CA GLY A 103 9.93 -0.68 27.91
C GLY A 103 10.46 0.65 27.37
N ILE A 104 9.63 1.69 27.46
CA ILE A 104 9.99 3.08 27.17
C ILE A 104 9.62 3.96 28.36
N GLU A 105 10.16 5.18 28.44
CA GLU A 105 9.72 6.15 29.44
C GLU A 105 8.23 6.44 29.23
N GLY A 106 7.40 6.13 30.25
CA GLY A 106 5.94 6.23 30.14
C GLY A 106 5.25 5.00 29.53
N GLY A 107 5.87 3.81 29.49
CA GLY A 107 5.15 2.63 29.01
C GLY A 107 5.94 1.44 28.48
N ALA A 108 5.27 0.65 27.64
CA ALA A 108 5.87 -0.36 26.77
C ALA A 108 5.47 -0.08 25.31
N GLN A 109 6.36 -0.41 24.37
CA GLN A 109 6.12 -0.26 22.94
C GLN A 109 6.09 -1.61 22.25
N TRP A 110 5.05 -1.86 21.46
CA TRP A 110 4.95 -2.98 20.53
C TRP A 110 4.95 -2.46 19.09
N THR A 111 5.66 -3.12 18.17
CA THR A 111 5.70 -2.75 16.75
C THR A 111 5.38 -3.96 15.89
N GLY A 112 4.42 -3.80 14.97
CA GLY A 112 4.06 -4.82 13.98
C GLY A 112 3.86 -4.27 12.59
N GLU A 113 3.89 -5.18 11.61
CA GLU A 113 3.68 -4.90 10.19
C GLU A 113 2.66 -5.86 9.61
N ASP A 114 1.90 -5.39 8.63
CA ASP A 114 1.00 -6.27 7.89
C ASP A 114 1.79 -7.20 6.95
N GLU A 115 1.14 -8.24 6.44
CA GLU A 115 1.76 -9.21 5.52
C GLU A 115 2.42 -8.55 4.30
N SER A 116 1.86 -7.44 3.81
CA SER A 116 2.41 -6.74 2.65
C SER A 116 3.56 -5.80 2.99
N GLU A 117 3.86 -5.58 4.28
CA GLU A 117 4.82 -4.62 4.81
C GLU A 117 4.51 -3.15 4.44
N CYS A 118 3.27 -2.90 3.96
CA CYS A 118 2.83 -1.57 3.56
C CYS A 118 2.40 -0.73 4.76
N LEU A 119 1.85 -1.37 5.79
CA LEU A 119 1.39 -0.78 7.02
C LEU A 119 2.30 -1.21 8.17
N ARG A 120 2.84 -0.23 8.87
CA ARG A 120 3.52 -0.42 10.15
C ARG A 120 2.73 0.25 11.25
N VAL A 121 2.48 -0.47 12.35
CA VAL A 121 1.77 0.01 13.53
C VAL A 121 2.68 -0.09 14.74
N GLN A 122 2.71 0.96 15.55
CA GLN A 122 3.37 1.02 16.85
C GLN A 122 2.33 1.32 17.91
N LEU A 123 2.18 0.42 18.87
CA LEU A 123 1.30 0.56 20.03
C LEU A 123 2.15 0.93 21.24
N ILE A 124 1.74 1.98 21.95
CA ILE A 124 2.38 2.48 23.16
C ILE A 124 1.38 2.34 24.31
N PHE A 125 1.72 1.48 25.26
CA PHE A 125 0.93 1.18 26.44
C PHE A 125 1.49 1.95 27.62
N ASP A 126 0.73 2.87 28.20
CA ASP A 126 1.13 3.44 29.48
C ASP A 126 0.92 2.39 30.58
N GLY A 127 1.84 2.28 31.52
CA GLY A 127 1.93 1.14 32.45
C GLY A 127 0.83 1.05 33.51
N ASP A 128 -0.28 1.76 33.32
CA ASP A 128 -1.45 1.80 34.20
C ASP A 128 -2.68 1.34 33.39
N ALA A 129 -3.41 0.36 33.92
CA ALA A 129 -4.54 -0.34 33.27
C ALA A 129 -5.71 0.59 32.89
N THR A 130 -5.67 1.84 33.36
CA THR A 130 -6.69 2.87 33.09
C THR A 130 -6.35 3.80 31.93
N THR A 131 -5.16 3.66 31.32
CA THR A 131 -4.65 4.62 30.33
C THR A 131 -4.90 4.14 28.90
N PRO A 132 -5.44 4.97 28.00
CA PRO A 132 -5.68 4.60 26.61
C PRO A 132 -4.36 4.30 25.87
N VAL A 133 -4.37 3.24 25.05
CA VAL A 133 -3.25 2.89 24.17
C VAL A 133 -3.06 3.98 23.14
N LYS A 134 -1.83 4.49 23.00
CA LYS A 134 -1.48 5.40 21.91
C LYS A 134 -1.01 4.57 20.72
N MET A 135 -1.45 4.91 19.52
CA MET A 135 -1.08 4.18 18.31
C MET A 135 -0.47 5.10 17.26
N ASN A 136 0.77 4.87 16.90
CA ASN A 136 1.36 5.45 15.69
C ASN A 136 1.23 4.47 14.54
N PHE A 137 0.99 4.95 13.34
CA PHE A 137 1.03 4.13 12.14
C PHE A 137 1.80 4.84 11.02
N THR A 138 2.34 4.07 10.11
CA THR A 138 3.11 4.58 8.98
C THR A 138 2.86 3.71 7.77
N ILE A 139 2.58 4.35 6.64
CA ILE A 139 2.60 3.68 5.34
C ILE A 139 4.01 3.77 4.78
N LYS A 140 4.59 2.62 4.42
CA LYS A 140 5.92 2.52 3.82
C LYS A 140 5.94 1.43 2.76
N ASN A 141 7.03 1.31 2.01
CA ASN A 141 7.29 0.18 1.11
C ASN A 141 6.18 -0.14 0.07
N ILE A 142 5.32 0.83 -0.25
CA ILE A 142 4.19 0.62 -1.17
C ILE A 142 4.64 0.40 -2.63
N VAL A 143 5.80 0.93 -3.00
CA VAL A 143 6.32 0.87 -4.37
C VAL A 143 6.59 -0.57 -4.78
N GLY A 144 6.03 -0.98 -5.91
CA GLY A 144 6.19 -2.32 -6.45
C GLY A 144 5.32 -3.39 -5.76
N LYS A 145 4.49 -3.03 -4.79
CA LYS A 145 3.53 -3.95 -4.15
C LYS A 145 2.23 -4.02 -4.97
N PRO A 146 1.46 -5.12 -4.90
CA PRO A 146 0.15 -5.22 -5.54
C PRO A 146 -0.78 -4.10 -5.07
N VAL A 147 -1.49 -3.46 -6.00
CA VAL A 147 -2.33 -2.29 -5.70
C VAL A 147 -3.38 -2.59 -4.62
N ASP A 148 -3.97 -3.78 -4.62
CA ASP A 148 -5.02 -4.13 -3.65
C ASP A 148 -4.47 -4.15 -2.22
N LYS A 149 -3.26 -4.67 -2.02
CA LYS A 149 -2.60 -4.68 -0.70
C LYS A 149 -2.26 -3.26 -0.22
N VAL A 150 -1.79 -2.41 -1.13
CA VAL A 150 -1.52 -0.99 -0.83
C VAL A 150 -2.81 -0.25 -0.47
N LYS A 151 -3.88 -0.51 -1.21
CA LYS A 151 -5.21 0.08 -0.97
C LYS A 151 -5.77 -0.34 0.39
N ASP A 152 -5.66 -1.61 0.76
CA ASP A 152 -6.12 -2.11 2.06
C ASP A 152 -5.39 -1.39 3.20
N ALA A 153 -4.06 -1.28 3.11
CA ALA A 153 -3.25 -0.54 4.08
C ALA A 153 -3.65 0.95 4.18
N ILE A 154 -3.85 1.63 3.04
CA ILE A 154 -4.30 3.04 3.02
C ILE A 154 -5.70 3.18 3.63
N THR A 155 -6.62 2.26 3.34
CA THR A 155 -7.99 2.28 3.85
C THR A 155 -8.01 2.16 5.37
N VAL A 156 -7.26 1.21 5.93
CA VAL A 156 -7.08 1.09 7.38
C VAL A 156 -6.51 2.38 7.96
N CYS A 157 -5.45 2.94 7.37
CA CYS A 157 -4.87 4.22 7.83
C CYS A 157 -5.84 5.40 7.81
N GLN A 158 -6.70 5.47 6.80
CA GLN A 158 -7.69 6.53 6.70
C GLN A 158 -8.79 6.36 7.75
N GLU A 159 -9.33 5.16 7.92
CA GLU A 159 -10.33 4.88 8.94
C GLU A 159 -9.78 5.12 10.35
N LEU A 160 -8.50 4.75 10.58
CA LEU A 160 -7.74 5.14 11.76
C LEU A 160 -7.80 6.66 11.87
N SER A 161 -7.26 7.42 10.92
CA SER A 161 -7.19 8.89 11.00
C SER A 161 -8.51 9.64 11.30
N GLN A 162 -9.65 9.04 10.95
CA GLN A 162 -10.98 9.61 11.18
C GLN A 162 -11.54 9.36 12.59
N GLY A 163 -10.78 8.67 13.44
CA GLY A 163 -11.18 8.37 14.82
C GLY A 163 -12.24 7.26 14.92
N SER A 164 -12.29 6.35 13.94
CA SER A 164 -13.15 5.18 14.04
C SER A 164 -12.71 4.33 15.24
N GLU A 165 -13.64 3.67 15.93
CA GLU A 165 -13.29 2.73 16.98
C GLU A 165 -12.59 1.52 16.36
N PHE A 166 -11.36 1.23 16.83
CA PHE A 166 -10.64 0.02 16.47
C PHE A 166 -10.47 -0.86 17.69
N ASN A 167 -10.65 -2.15 17.45
CA ASN A 167 -10.40 -3.17 18.43
C ASN A 167 -9.14 -3.94 18.05
N LEU A 168 -8.30 -4.16 19.05
CA LEU A 168 -7.14 -5.02 18.96
C LEU A 168 -7.54 -6.42 19.43
N HIS A 169 -7.35 -7.42 18.59
CA HIS A 169 -7.64 -8.82 18.94
C HIS A 169 -6.37 -9.66 18.83
N SER A 170 -6.25 -10.66 19.69
CA SER A 170 -5.39 -11.82 19.42
C SER A 170 -6.09 -12.78 18.43
N PRO A 171 -5.36 -13.70 17.76
CA PRO A 171 -5.93 -14.55 16.72
C PRO A 171 -6.98 -15.55 17.24
N ASP A 172 -6.99 -15.79 18.55
CA ASP A 172 -8.01 -16.58 19.27
C ASP A 172 -9.31 -15.80 19.55
N GLY A 173 -9.35 -14.50 19.23
CA GLY A 173 -10.55 -13.66 19.28
C GLY A 173 -10.75 -12.90 20.60
N GLU A 174 -9.81 -12.98 21.56
CA GLU A 174 -9.88 -12.17 22.76
C GLU A 174 -9.69 -10.68 22.40
N ALA A 175 -10.69 -9.85 22.73
CA ALA A 175 -10.59 -8.41 22.57
C ALA A 175 -9.65 -7.88 23.64
N LEU A 176 -8.50 -7.37 23.22
CA LEU A 176 -7.47 -6.89 24.12
C LEU A 176 -7.82 -5.48 24.57
N LEU A 177 -7.99 -4.53 23.65
CA LEU A 177 -8.10 -3.10 23.98
C LEU A 177 -8.86 -2.32 22.89
N SER A 178 -9.63 -1.31 23.31
CA SER A 178 -10.16 -0.26 22.44
C SER A 178 -9.16 0.90 22.35
N ILE A 179 -8.94 1.41 21.13
CA ILE A 179 -7.93 2.44 20.86
C ILE A 179 -8.61 3.80 20.72
N ASP A 180 -8.57 4.61 21.78
CA ASP A 180 -9.30 5.89 21.84
C ASP A 180 -8.51 7.09 21.27
N ASN A 181 -7.18 6.98 21.12
CA ASN A 181 -6.35 8.14 20.78
C ASN A 181 -5.34 7.83 19.67
N LEU A 182 -5.59 8.46 18.52
CA LEU A 182 -4.60 8.59 17.46
C LEU A 182 -3.83 9.89 17.69
N PRO A 183 -2.50 9.88 17.56
CA PRO A 183 -1.74 11.10 17.57
C PRO A 183 -2.24 12.01 16.46
N THR A 184 -2.38 13.30 16.78
CA THR A 184 -2.52 14.40 15.81
C THR A 184 -1.23 14.54 15.00
N ASN A 185 -0.85 13.49 14.27
CA ASN A 185 0.16 13.62 13.24
C ASN A 185 -0.52 14.28 12.05
N ASN A 186 0.14 15.27 11.45
CA ASN A 186 -0.18 15.76 10.12
C ASN A 186 0.09 14.61 9.16
N LEU A 187 -0.90 13.73 9.03
CA LEU A 187 -0.86 12.64 8.10
C LEU A 187 -0.73 13.24 6.70
N PRO A 188 0.08 12.65 5.80
CA PRO A 188 0.09 13.06 4.41
C PRO A 188 -1.33 12.98 3.86
N ASP A 189 -1.61 13.69 2.77
CA ASP A 189 -2.92 13.67 2.13
C ASP A 189 -3.23 12.25 1.58
N PHE A 190 -3.72 11.39 2.49
CA PHE A 190 -4.08 10.02 2.19
C PHE A 190 -5.30 9.95 1.29
N ALA A 191 -6.09 11.03 1.18
CA ALA A 191 -7.24 11.06 0.28
C ALA A 191 -6.77 10.93 -1.18
N GLN A 192 -5.76 11.71 -1.59
CA GLN A 192 -5.21 11.60 -2.94
C GLN A 192 -4.61 10.21 -3.21
N LEU A 193 -3.85 9.67 -2.25
CA LEU A 193 -3.27 8.33 -2.36
C LEU A 193 -4.35 7.25 -2.44
N GLN A 194 -5.44 7.40 -1.70
CA GLN A 194 -6.57 6.48 -1.73
C GLN A 194 -7.32 6.54 -3.05
N GLU A 195 -7.59 7.73 -3.59
CA GLU A 195 -8.22 7.91 -4.90
C GLU A 195 -7.42 7.22 -6.01
N ILE A 196 -6.10 7.41 -6.00
CA ILE A 196 -5.19 6.75 -6.95
C ILE A 196 -5.20 5.22 -6.75
N ALA A 197 -5.06 4.75 -5.50
CA ALA A 197 -5.08 3.32 -5.20
C ALA A 197 -6.42 2.66 -5.59
N GLN A 198 -7.53 3.37 -5.41
CA GLN A 198 -8.86 2.95 -5.82
C GLN A 198 -8.96 2.84 -7.34
N LEU A 199 -8.54 3.87 -8.09
CA LEU A 199 -8.51 3.85 -9.56
C LEU A 199 -7.69 2.67 -10.09
N TYR A 200 -6.49 2.45 -9.56
CA TYR A 200 -5.63 1.35 -9.98
C TYR A 200 -6.19 -0.03 -9.59
N SER A 201 -6.88 -0.16 -8.45
CA SER A 201 -7.59 -1.39 -8.05
C SER A 201 -8.77 -1.68 -8.98
N ASP A 202 -9.53 -0.67 -9.39
CA ASP A 202 -10.62 -0.84 -10.34
C ASP A 202 -10.11 -1.22 -11.74
N LEU A 203 -8.97 -0.66 -12.17
CA LEU A 203 -8.28 -1.08 -13.38
C LEU A 203 -7.73 -2.51 -13.27
N GLN A 204 -7.18 -2.90 -12.11
CA GLN A 204 -6.69 -4.25 -11.84
C GLN A 204 -7.79 -5.29 -12.03
N ARG A 205 -9.02 -5.02 -11.58
CA ARG A 205 -10.19 -5.90 -11.77
C ARG A 205 -10.57 -6.12 -13.24
N ARG A 206 -10.06 -5.27 -14.15
CA ARG A 206 -10.31 -5.33 -15.58
C ARG A 206 -9.06 -5.71 -16.39
N SER A 207 -7.92 -5.82 -15.74
CA SER A 207 -6.63 -6.14 -16.34
C SER A 207 -6.33 -7.64 -16.23
N SER A 208 -5.66 -8.20 -17.25
CA SER A 208 -5.07 -9.55 -17.18
C SER A 208 -3.68 -9.56 -16.55
N SER A 209 -3.06 -8.38 -16.43
CA SER A 209 -1.73 -8.20 -15.86
C SER A 209 -1.84 -7.62 -14.46
N GLU A 210 -0.99 -8.08 -13.56
CA GLU A 210 -0.86 -7.49 -12.23
C GLU A 210 -0.35 -6.05 -12.33
N ILE A 211 -1.04 -5.17 -11.62
CA ILE A 211 -0.75 -3.75 -11.47
C ILE A 211 -0.06 -3.57 -10.12
N LEU A 212 1.19 -3.14 -10.19
CA LEU A 212 2.00 -2.81 -9.02
C LEU A 212 1.98 -1.31 -8.80
N PHE A 213 1.91 -0.89 -7.55
CA PHE A 213 1.86 0.52 -7.18
C PHE A 213 3.16 1.23 -7.58
N PRO A 214 3.11 2.37 -8.29
CA PRO A 214 4.31 3.04 -8.79
C PRO A 214 4.99 3.92 -7.71
N GLU A 215 6.16 4.46 -8.03
CA GLU A 215 6.73 5.55 -7.24
C GLU A 215 5.84 6.79 -7.35
N PHE A 216 5.50 7.43 -6.23
CA PHE A 216 4.55 8.56 -6.21
C PHE A 216 4.96 9.70 -7.16
N LYS A 217 6.25 10.03 -7.22
CA LYS A 217 6.79 11.06 -8.12
C LYS A 217 6.66 10.74 -9.63
N GLU A 218 6.38 9.48 -9.97
CA GLU A 218 6.18 9.05 -11.35
C GLU A 218 4.72 9.17 -11.80
N ILE A 219 3.80 9.40 -10.86
CA ILE A 219 2.39 9.59 -11.13
C ILE A 219 2.20 11.02 -11.62
N ARG A 220 1.66 11.18 -12.83
CA ARG A 220 1.39 12.47 -13.46
C ARG A 220 -0.11 12.64 -13.60
N ASP A 221 -0.63 13.85 -13.37
CA ASP A 221 -2.06 14.13 -13.48
C ASP A 221 -2.62 13.75 -14.86
N PHE A 222 -1.85 14.01 -15.92
CA PHE A 222 -2.22 13.60 -17.27
C PHE A 222 -2.40 12.07 -17.43
N ASP A 223 -1.58 11.27 -16.73
CA ASP A 223 -1.72 9.81 -16.75
C ASP A 223 -2.95 9.37 -15.96
N ILE A 224 -3.22 9.99 -14.80
CA ILE A 224 -4.44 9.76 -14.01
C ILE A 224 -5.69 10.03 -14.86
N GLN A 225 -5.74 11.15 -15.59
CA GLN A 225 -6.87 11.48 -16.47
C GLN A 225 -7.06 10.44 -17.58
N ASN A 226 -5.96 9.98 -18.20
CA ASN A 226 -6.03 8.89 -19.19
C ASN A 226 -6.55 7.59 -18.59
N ASP A 227 -6.17 7.31 -17.35
CA ASP A 227 -6.55 6.10 -16.62
C ASP A 227 -8.03 6.14 -16.19
N ILE A 228 -8.55 7.31 -15.80
CA ILE A 228 -9.99 7.55 -15.56
C ILE A 228 -10.78 7.30 -16.85
N ILE A 229 -10.35 7.87 -17.99
CA ILE A 229 -10.98 7.63 -19.29
C ILE A 229 -10.94 6.13 -19.63
N ALA A 230 -9.83 5.45 -19.34
CA ALA A 230 -9.69 4.03 -19.59
C ALA A 230 -10.63 3.20 -18.73
N LEU A 231 -10.77 3.52 -17.44
CA LEU A 231 -11.71 2.87 -16.54
C LEU A 231 -13.15 3.06 -17.02
N ALA A 232 -13.54 4.29 -17.34
CA ALA A 232 -14.87 4.59 -17.84
C ALA A 232 -15.21 3.78 -19.11
N LEU A 233 -14.25 3.64 -20.05
CA LEU A 233 -14.43 2.82 -21.24
C LEU A 233 -14.68 1.35 -20.89
N LEU A 234 -13.97 0.83 -19.88
CA LEU A 234 -14.08 -0.56 -19.44
C LEU A 234 -15.37 -0.84 -18.66
N GLU A 235 -15.92 0.15 -17.96
CA GLU A 235 -17.21 0.06 -17.26
C GLU A 235 -18.38 0.15 -18.24
N HIS A 236 -18.29 1.04 -19.21
CA HIS A 236 -19.35 1.32 -20.18
C HIS A 236 -19.08 0.70 -21.55
N LYS A 237 -18.75 -0.60 -21.60
CA LYS A 237 -18.34 -1.31 -22.84
C LYS A 237 -19.31 -1.17 -24.03
N ASN A 238 -20.59 -0.92 -23.75
CA ASN A 238 -21.62 -0.79 -24.77
C ASN A 238 -21.89 0.66 -25.21
N ALA A 239 -21.36 1.65 -24.49
CA ALA A 239 -21.57 3.08 -24.76
C ALA A 239 -20.38 3.71 -25.50
N TYR A 240 -20.61 4.93 -26.00
CA TYR A 240 -19.55 5.79 -26.49
C TYR A 240 -19.19 6.81 -25.40
N ILE A 241 -17.89 7.01 -25.21
CA ILE A 241 -17.35 8.04 -24.34
C ILE A 241 -16.78 9.14 -25.21
N PHE A 242 -17.19 10.36 -24.93
CA PHE A 242 -16.82 11.54 -25.69
C PHE A 242 -15.86 12.39 -24.88
N HIS A 243 -14.84 12.89 -25.54
CA HIS A 243 -13.88 13.84 -24.97
C HIS A 243 -13.48 14.83 -26.06
N LYS A 244 -13.03 15.99 -25.61
CA LYS A 244 -12.44 16.97 -26.51
C LYS A 244 -11.14 16.40 -27.09
N TRP A 245 -10.82 16.77 -28.32
CA TRP A 245 -9.53 16.46 -28.92
C TRP A 245 -8.95 17.64 -29.68
N ASP A 246 -7.63 17.74 -29.66
CA ASP A 246 -6.88 18.85 -30.23
C ASP A 246 -6.32 18.54 -31.62
N GLY A 247 -6.90 17.53 -32.27
CA GLY A 247 -6.47 17.01 -33.56
C GLY A 247 -5.44 15.87 -33.45
N LEU A 248 -5.02 15.38 -34.62
CA LEU A 248 -4.14 14.20 -34.73
C LEU A 248 -3.08 14.44 -35.79
N SER A 249 -1.83 14.19 -35.45
CA SER A 249 -0.73 14.20 -36.42
C SER A 249 -0.55 12.80 -37.00
N PHE A 250 -0.32 12.72 -38.32
CA PHE A 250 -0.16 11.47 -39.03
C PHE A 250 0.74 11.63 -40.26
N THR A 251 1.22 10.51 -40.78
CA THR A 251 1.96 10.42 -42.05
C THR A 251 1.15 9.66 -43.08
N LEU A 252 1.28 10.05 -44.34
CA LEU A 252 0.66 9.33 -45.45
C LEU A 252 1.52 8.11 -45.84
N ASN A 253 0.85 7.01 -46.16
CA ASN A 253 1.54 5.88 -46.80
C ASN A 253 2.08 6.31 -48.18
N PRO A 254 3.19 5.72 -48.65
CA PRO A 254 3.73 5.99 -49.98
C PRO A 254 2.65 5.86 -51.07
N GLY A 255 2.55 6.87 -51.95
CA GLY A 255 1.57 6.92 -53.04
C GLY A 255 0.19 7.47 -52.68
N MET A 256 -0.09 7.75 -51.40
CA MET A 256 -1.31 8.45 -50.98
C MET A 256 -1.15 9.97 -51.11
N SER A 257 -2.26 10.69 -51.34
CA SER A 257 -2.27 12.15 -51.42
C SER A 257 -3.46 12.71 -50.66
N ILE A 258 -3.19 13.63 -49.72
CA ILE A 258 -4.22 14.31 -48.93
C ILE A 258 -5.19 15.12 -49.81
N ARG A 259 -4.76 15.54 -51.01
CA ARG A 259 -5.61 16.29 -51.95
C ARG A 259 -6.82 15.50 -52.46
N LYS A 260 -6.82 14.18 -52.28
CA LYS A 260 -7.92 13.29 -52.65
C LYS A 260 -8.94 13.09 -51.52
N VAL A 261 -8.70 13.66 -50.34
CA VAL A 261 -9.60 13.61 -49.19
C VAL A 261 -10.47 14.86 -49.22
N SER A 262 -11.78 14.68 -49.15
CA SER A 262 -12.74 15.77 -48.98
C SER A 262 -12.93 16.08 -47.49
N PHE A 263 -13.00 17.37 -47.16
CA PHE A 263 -13.33 17.84 -45.82
C PHE A 263 -14.66 18.63 -45.86
N PRO A 264 -15.47 18.59 -44.78
CA PRO A 264 -15.26 17.81 -43.56
C PRO A 264 -15.37 16.30 -43.80
N SER A 265 -14.65 15.51 -42.99
CA SER A 265 -14.71 14.04 -43.02
C SER A 265 -14.73 13.47 -41.61
N CYS A 266 -15.21 12.24 -41.46
CA CYS A 266 -14.94 11.46 -40.26
C CYS A 266 -13.61 10.74 -40.43
N ILE A 267 -12.81 10.73 -39.37
CA ILE A 267 -11.72 9.79 -39.23
C ILE A 267 -12.05 8.78 -38.15
N HIS A 268 -11.59 7.56 -38.36
CA HIS A 268 -11.68 6.54 -37.32
C HIS A 268 -10.45 5.65 -37.32
N GLY A 269 -10.21 5.05 -36.17
CA GLY A 269 -9.09 4.14 -35.96
C GLY A 269 -9.37 3.19 -34.82
N VAL A 270 -8.45 2.25 -34.65
CA VAL A 270 -8.38 1.38 -33.49
C VAL A 270 -7.10 1.71 -32.76
N SER A 271 -7.15 1.80 -31.45
CA SER A 271 -5.98 2.03 -30.61
C SER A 271 -5.95 1.05 -29.46
N ARG A 272 -4.75 0.79 -28.91
CA ARG A 272 -4.62 0.08 -27.63
C ARG A 272 -5.18 0.94 -26.51
N LEU A 273 -6.07 0.37 -25.71
CA LEU A 273 -6.40 0.89 -24.40
C LEU A 273 -5.27 0.52 -23.45
N ASN A 274 -4.68 1.51 -22.80
CA ASN A 274 -3.67 1.24 -21.79
C ASN A 274 -3.89 2.16 -20.59
N ALA A 275 -3.61 1.62 -19.41
CA ALA A 275 -3.38 2.44 -18.23
C ALA A 275 -1.88 2.77 -18.10
N TYR A 276 -1.58 3.93 -17.54
CA TYR A 276 -0.25 4.48 -17.32
C TYR A 276 0.04 4.53 -15.82
N VAL A 277 0.52 3.41 -15.30
CA VAL A 277 0.81 3.24 -13.87
C VAL A 277 2.27 3.59 -13.64
N GLY A 278 2.52 4.85 -13.29
CA GLY A 278 3.85 5.45 -13.26
C GLY A 278 4.52 5.36 -14.64
N ARG A 279 5.73 4.79 -14.71
CA ARG A 279 6.43 4.55 -16.00
C ARG A 279 5.93 3.34 -16.78
N ARG A 280 5.01 2.55 -16.22
CA ARG A 280 4.56 1.29 -16.83
C ARG A 280 3.28 1.50 -17.63
N LYS A 281 3.23 0.83 -18.78
CA LYS A 281 2.05 0.78 -19.63
C LYS A 281 1.37 -0.57 -19.48
N VAL A 282 0.17 -0.59 -18.91
CA VAL A 282 -0.64 -1.80 -18.72
C VAL A 282 -1.65 -1.89 -19.84
N PHE A 283 -1.60 -2.97 -20.64
CA PHE A 283 -2.53 -3.17 -21.74
C PHE A 283 -3.88 -3.67 -21.23
N LEU A 284 -4.96 -2.99 -21.61
CA LEU A 284 -6.33 -3.25 -21.13
C LEU A 284 -7.29 -3.66 -22.26
N GLY A 285 -6.77 -3.82 -23.49
CA GLY A 285 -7.55 -4.21 -24.66
C GLY A 285 -7.52 -3.15 -25.76
N TYR A 286 -8.56 -3.13 -26.57
CA TYR A 286 -8.66 -2.25 -27.73
C TYR A 286 -9.90 -1.38 -27.64
N TYR A 287 -9.77 -0.15 -28.10
CA TYR A 287 -10.90 0.71 -28.35
C TYR A 287 -10.88 1.20 -29.79
N GLN A 288 -12.07 1.38 -30.35
CA GLN A 288 -12.27 2.10 -31.58
C GLN A 288 -12.59 3.55 -31.24
N TRP A 289 -12.09 4.46 -32.05
CA TRP A 289 -12.36 5.88 -31.91
C TRP A 289 -12.79 6.49 -33.24
N TYR A 290 -13.64 7.50 -33.16
CA TYR A 290 -14.22 8.23 -34.28
C TYR A 290 -14.16 9.72 -33.97
N ALA A 291 -13.77 10.54 -34.94
CA ALA A 291 -13.75 11.98 -34.77
C ALA A 291 -14.06 12.69 -36.09
N ASN A 292 -14.78 13.80 -36.04
CA ASN A 292 -15.00 14.62 -37.23
C ASN A 292 -13.90 15.68 -37.36
N VAL A 293 -13.41 15.86 -38.58
CA VAL A 293 -12.32 16.78 -38.90
C VAL A 293 -12.81 17.87 -39.86
N SER A 294 -12.48 19.11 -39.54
CA SER A 294 -12.83 20.29 -40.35
C SER A 294 -11.84 20.50 -41.49
N GLY A 295 -10.60 20.03 -41.32
CA GLY A 295 -9.54 20.24 -42.28
C GLY A 295 -8.24 19.59 -41.88
N CYS A 296 -7.21 19.90 -42.66
CA CYS A 296 -5.88 19.35 -42.51
C CYS A 296 -4.83 20.43 -42.77
N LYS A 297 -3.81 20.49 -41.91
CA LYS A 297 -2.65 21.36 -42.04
C LYS A 297 -1.41 20.54 -42.37
N THR A 298 -0.65 20.95 -43.38
CA THR A 298 0.68 20.37 -43.64
C THR A 298 1.65 20.83 -42.55
N ILE A 299 2.30 19.89 -41.87
CA ILE A 299 3.40 20.17 -40.93
C ILE A 299 4.71 20.21 -41.69
N SER A 300 4.96 19.19 -42.53
CA SER A 300 6.19 19.06 -43.30
C SER A 300 5.93 18.31 -44.61
N GLU A 301 6.13 18.99 -45.74
CA GLU A 301 6.05 18.38 -47.06
C GLU A 301 7.16 17.37 -47.32
N LYS A 302 8.33 17.56 -46.68
CA LYS A 302 9.49 16.67 -46.84
C LYS A 302 9.28 15.31 -46.18
N THR A 303 8.62 15.29 -45.02
CA THR A 303 8.35 14.06 -44.26
C THR A 303 6.94 13.52 -44.49
N GLY A 304 6.09 14.25 -45.23
CA GLY A 304 4.70 13.86 -45.48
C GLY A 304 3.86 13.88 -44.20
N GLU A 305 4.22 14.76 -43.26
CA GLU A 305 3.53 14.92 -41.98
C GLU A 305 2.42 15.96 -42.08
N TYR A 306 1.25 15.56 -41.60
CA TYR A 306 0.03 16.35 -41.61
C TYR A 306 -0.63 16.34 -40.24
N ARG A 307 -1.38 17.40 -39.92
CA ARG A 307 -2.21 17.49 -38.72
C ARG A 307 -3.66 17.69 -39.11
N LEU A 308 -4.51 16.77 -38.67
CA LEU A 308 -5.95 16.90 -38.75
C LEU A 308 -6.44 17.85 -37.67
N LEU A 309 -7.40 18.71 -38.04
CA LEU A 309 -7.96 19.73 -37.16
C LEU A 309 -9.37 19.33 -36.73
N PRO A 310 -9.74 19.51 -35.45
CA PRO A 310 -11.08 19.20 -34.97
C PRO A 310 -12.13 20.11 -35.64
N MET A 311 -13.38 19.64 -35.73
CA MET A 311 -14.51 20.53 -36.03
C MET A 311 -14.87 21.40 -34.82
N ASP A 312 -15.58 22.50 -35.05
CA ASP A 312 -16.06 23.35 -33.96
C ASP A 312 -17.36 22.79 -33.33
N GLY A 313 -17.63 23.13 -32.07
CA GLY A 313 -18.85 22.77 -31.35
C GLY A 313 -18.93 21.28 -30.98
N VAL A 314 -20.16 20.73 -30.94
CA VAL A 314 -20.43 19.33 -30.53
C VAL A 314 -19.72 18.30 -31.42
N ASN A 315 -19.34 18.68 -32.64
CA ASN A 315 -18.59 17.81 -33.57
C ASN A 315 -17.06 17.88 -33.38
N GLY A 316 -16.58 18.73 -32.46
CA GLY A 316 -15.18 18.83 -32.04
C GLY A 316 -14.74 17.82 -30.99
N VAL A 317 -15.46 16.71 -30.90
CA VAL A 317 -15.22 15.62 -29.95
C VAL A 317 -14.77 14.37 -30.68
N VAL A 318 -14.20 13.45 -29.91
CA VAL A 318 -13.84 12.11 -30.36
C VAL A 318 -14.59 11.10 -29.51
N ALA A 319 -15.34 10.24 -30.19
CA ALA A 319 -16.12 9.17 -29.61
C ALA A 319 -15.26 7.91 -29.50
N LYS A 320 -15.11 7.35 -28.30
CA LYS A 320 -14.37 6.10 -28.03
C LYS A 320 -15.31 5.00 -27.55
N LYS A 321 -15.05 3.77 -27.95
CA LYS A 321 -15.78 2.57 -27.48
C LYS A 321 -14.89 1.34 -27.47
N ILE A 322 -15.05 0.47 -26.47
CA ILE A 322 -14.35 -0.81 -26.39
C ILE A 322 -14.72 -1.71 -27.57
N VAL A 323 -13.71 -2.39 -28.13
CA VAL A 323 -13.91 -3.38 -29.19
C VAL A 323 -13.23 -4.71 -28.85
N THR A 324 -13.82 -5.79 -29.36
CA THR A 324 -13.28 -7.14 -29.17
C THR A 324 -12.01 -7.34 -30.00
N ALA A 325 -11.00 -7.99 -29.39
CA ALA A 325 -9.68 -8.21 -30.00
C ALA A 325 -9.69 -9.25 -31.14
N THR A 326 -10.16 -8.85 -32.32
CA THR A 326 -10.12 -9.69 -33.53
C THR A 326 -8.81 -9.52 -34.31
N ALA A 327 -8.53 -10.41 -35.27
CA ALA A 327 -7.37 -10.26 -36.16
C ALA A 327 -7.42 -8.95 -36.98
N LYS A 328 -8.63 -8.52 -37.37
CA LYS A 328 -8.86 -7.25 -38.08
C LYS A 328 -8.53 -6.03 -37.23
N VAL A 329 -8.98 -6.03 -35.97
CA VAL A 329 -8.68 -4.97 -34.98
C VAL A 329 -7.16 -4.83 -34.79
N ARG A 330 -6.46 -5.95 -34.61
CA ARG A 330 -4.99 -5.96 -34.48
C ARG A 330 -4.27 -5.41 -35.71
N LYS A 331 -4.77 -5.69 -36.92
CA LYS A 331 -4.22 -5.12 -38.16
C LYS A 331 -4.39 -3.60 -38.25
N TYR A 332 -5.42 -3.04 -37.62
CA TYR A 332 -5.82 -1.63 -37.73
C TYR A 332 -5.34 -0.74 -36.59
N GLU A 333 -4.66 -1.29 -35.58
CA GLU A 333 -4.24 -0.65 -34.32
C GLU A 333 -3.40 0.64 -34.47
N SER A 334 -2.89 0.92 -35.67
CA SER A 334 -2.06 2.09 -35.97
C SER A 334 -2.42 2.75 -37.29
N GLN A 335 -3.64 2.48 -37.78
CA GLN A 335 -4.13 3.01 -39.06
C GLN A 335 -5.29 3.96 -38.82
N VAL A 336 -5.27 5.07 -39.56
CA VAL A 336 -6.37 6.03 -39.61
C VAL A 336 -7.08 5.87 -40.94
N PHE A 337 -8.40 5.77 -40.87
CA PHE A 337 -9.26 5.64 -42.03
C PHE A 337 -10.12 6.89 -42.16
N PHE A 338 -10.33 7.35 -43.39
CA PHE A 338 -11.22 8.45 -43.71
C PHE A 338 -12.57 7.90 -44.18
N GLY A 339 -13.65 8.56 -43.77
CA GLY A 339 -15.02 8.24 -44.16
C GLY A 339 -15.93 9.47 -44.10
N ASP A 340 -17.21 9.23 -44.29
CA ASP A 340 -18.23 10.28 -44.26
C ASP A 340 -18.43 10.84 -42.86
N VAL A 341 -18.74 12.14 -42.76
CA VAL A 341 -19.01 12.82 -41.49
C VAL A 341 -20.11 12.10 -40.71
N ILE A 342 -19.90 11.90 -39.40
CA ILE A 342 -20.87 11.27 -38.51
C ILE A 342 -21.59 12.34 -37.70
N ASP A 343 -22.92 12.31 -37.65
CA ASP A 343 -23.65 13.13 -36.68
C ASP A 343 -23.66 12.46 -35.30
N PHE A 344 -23.00 13.09 -34.32
CA PHE A 344 -22.95 12.59 -32.94
C PHE A 344 -24.20 12.97 -32.12
N SER A 345 -25.11 13.80 -32.64
CA SER A 345 -26.29 14.30 -31.91
C SER A 345 -27.27 13.20 -31.46
N HIS A 346 -27.27 12.05 -32.15
CA HIS A 346 -28.17 10.93 -31.89
C HIS A 346 -27.55 9.82 -31.02
N ILE A 347 -26.31 9.99 -30.57
CA ILE A 347 -25.60 8.97 -29.78
C ILE A 347 -25.78 9.28 -28.29
N THR A 348 -26.07 8.26 -27.47
CA THR A 348 -26.12 8.41 -26.01
C THR A 348 -24.74 8.78 -25.49
N LEU A 349 -24.66 9.95 -24.84
CA LEU A 349 -23.41 10.55 -24.38
C LEU A 349 -23.19 10.21 -22.90
N ILE A 350 -21.96 9.77 -22.59
CA ILE A 350 -21.42 9.86 -21.23
C ILE A 350 -20.39 10.99 -21.27
N PRO A 351 -20.75 12.22 -20.86
CA PRO A 351 -19.77 13.29 -20.70
C PRO A 351 -18.86 12.89 -19.53
N LEU A 352 -17.55 12.92 -19.75
CA LEU A 352 -16.60 12.97 -18.66
C LEU A 352 -16.45 14.45 -18.29
N ASP A 353 -16.87 14.83 -17.09
CA ASP A 353 -16.60 16.16 -16.56
C ASP A 353 -15.08 16.33 -16.48
N GLU A 354 -14.52 17.03 -17.46
CA GLU A 354 -13.21 17.67 -17.30
C GLU A 354 -13.47 18.86 -16.37
N SER A 355 -13.42 18.62 -15.06
CA SER A 355 -13.56 19.68 -14.06
C SER A 355 -12.68 20.87 -14.45
N ASP A 356 -13.30 22.05 -14.56
CA ASP A 356 -12.68 23.34 -14.81
C ASP A 356 -11.32 23.47 -14.11
N HIS A 357 -10.23 23.23 -14.86
CA HIS A 357 -8.97 23.88 -14.57
C HIS A 357 -9.20 25.36 -14.88
N ARG A 358 -9.77 26.08 -13.90
CA ARG A 358 -9.60 27.52 -13.84
C ARG A 358 -8.11 27.76 -13.76
N ASP A 359 -7.56 28.23 -14.87
CA ASP A 359 -6.29 28.94 -14.91
C ASP A 359 -6.31 29.98 -13.78
N GLY A 360 -5.62 29.66 -12.70
CA GLY A 360 -5.26 30.61 -11.66
C GLY A 360 -4.29 31.60 -12.28
N LYS A 361 -4.75 32.85 -12.41
CA LYS A 361 -3.90 34.01 -12.64
C LYS A 361 -2.82 34.15 -11.59
#